data_AF-A0A1S6IQB7-F1
#
_entry.id   AF-A0A1S6IQB7-F1
#
_cell.length_a   1.000
_cell.length_b   1.000
_cell.length_c   1.000
_cell.angle_alpha   90.00
_cell.angle_beta   90.00
_cell.angle_gamma   90.00
#
_symmetry.space_group_name_H-M   'P 1'
#
loop_
_entity.id
_entity.type
_entity.pdbx_description
1 polymer ?
#
loop_
_entity_poly.entity_id
_entity_poly.type
_entity_poly.pdbx_seq_one_letter_code
_entity_poly.pdbx_strand_id
1 'polypeptide(L)'
;MRKGNKAGKFLLAALAGQLMFAAPIQASTLDKLQSQETSKTQEISELEETINEKLVVVNEKKAEVSNLLSQVEEIEAEKEQTIEEIAIQEELVLARKEQVQERLLALQTSPSTNNMILMLLEAEDFGEFINMLLIISQLQGADNERISAAVEAEEILKELETELAQELAASEEKTKRADEESKKLEQELSSLQTVLNDNQLELDRILAKKNSEENRLAEVARAEKAEAEKLAAQEAAKKEASEQEEATPTTEETTTVVEEQEPVTEPVKPAAKPVETSPASGQKIAVEATAYSRNEPGLTNFTATGIDLRSNSAVIAVDPSVIPLWSLVEVPGYGIYVAGDTGGAIIGNRIDIHMEDLGAVHAFGRQGMTVTVLN
;
A
#
# COMPACT_ATOMS: atom_id res chain seq x y z
N MET A 1 56.55 -17.87 96.42
CA MET A 1 56.19 -17.46 95.04
C MET A 1 54.67 -17.41 94.97
N ARG A 2 54.10 -16.29 94.53
CA ARG A 2 52.75 -15.82 94.86
C ARG A 2 51.97 -15.50 93.57
N LYS A 3 50.64 -15.72 93.61
CA LYS A 3 49.52 -15.26 92.73
C LYS A 3 49.20 -16.16 91.54
N GLY A 4 47.95 -16.43 91.15
CA GLY A 4 46.59 -16.01 91.58
C GLY A 4 45.62 -16.37 90.43
N ASN A 5 44.59 -17.22 90.63
CA ASN A 5 43.17 -16.94 90.93
C ASN A 5 42.30 -16.27 89.82
N LYS A 6 41.25 -17.01 89.40
CA LYS A 6 39.85 -16.62 89.05
C LYS A 6 39.47 -15.88 87.74
N ALA A 7 38.69 -16.59 86.91
CA ALA A 7 37.30 -16.37 86.48
C ALA A 7 36.75 -14.95 86.14
N GLY A 8 36.03 -14.87 85.00
CA GLY A 8 35.01 -13.86 84.63
C GLY A 8 35.06 -13.53 83.12
N LYS A 9 34.22 -14.13 82.26
CA LYS A 9 32.86 -13.75 81.81
C LYS A 9 32.75 -12.44 80.97
N PHE A 10 31.93 -12.56 79.92
CA PHE A 10 31.23 -11.57 79.07
C PHE A 10 31.92 -11.14 77.76
N LEU A 11 31.41 -11.52 76.57
CA LEU A 11 30.22 -11.04 75.81
C LEU A 11 30.51 -9.72 75.07
N LEU A 12 30.77 -9.81 73.75
CA LEU A 12 30.61 -8.76 72.75
C LEU A 12 30.43 -9.47 71.39
N ALA A 13 29.19 -9.79 71.03
CA ALA A 13 28.31 -8.93 70.21
C ALA A 13 28.87 -8.83 68.77
N ALA A 14 28.50 -9.72 67.86
CA ALA A 14 27.27 -9.63 67.08
C ALA A 14 27.07 -8.23 66.48
N LEU A 15 27.71 -7.98 65.35
CA LEU A 15 27.27 -6.99 64.36
C LEU A 15 27.49 -7.55 62.95
N ALA A 16 26.96 -8.74 62.69
CA ALA A 16 26.57 -9.11 61.34
C ALA A 16 25.31 -8.29 61.03
N GLY A 17 25.52 -7.03 60.64
CA GLY A 17 24.46 -6.18 60.15
C GLY A 17 23.84 -6.86 58.93
N GLN A 18 22.62 -7.34 59.12
CA GLN A 18 21.72 -7.75 58.06
C GLN A 18 21.57 -6.58 57.07
N LEU A 19 22.40 -6.60 56.02
CA LEU A 19 22.05 -6.03 54.73
C LEU A 19 20.89 -6.87 54.19
N MET A 20 19.67 -6.54 54.62
CA MET A 20 18.47 -6.97 53.93
C MET A 20 18.48 -6.24 52.58
N PHE A 21 19.13 -6.85 51.58
CA PHE A 21 18.95 -6.49 50.18
C PHE A 21 17.47 -6.69 49.84
N ALA A 22 16.69 -5.62 49.87
CA ALA A 22 15.33 -5.61 49.41
C ALA A 22 15.29 -5.47 47.87
N ALA A 23 15.75 -6.47 47.12
CA ALA A 23 15.52 -6.49 45.67
C ALA A 23 15.59 -7.90 45.06
N PRO A 24 14.48 -8.65 45.05
CA PRO A 24 14.25 -9.57 43.93
C PRO A 24 12.92 -9.34 43.19
N ILE A 25 12.02 -8.49 43.69
CA ILE A 25 10.67 -8.34 43.11
C ILE A 25 10.67 -7.38 41.90
N GLN A 26 11.52 -6.36 41.89
CA GLN A 26 11.44 -5.26 40.91
C GLN A 26 12.19 -5.53 39.58
N ALA A 27 13.20 -6.41 39.56
CA ALA A 27 13.86 -6.81 38.30
C ALA A 27 12.92 -7.68 37.43
N SER A 28 12.11 -8.52 38.08
CA SER A 28 11.19 -9.45 37.40
C SER A 28 10.08 -8.76 36.59
N THR A 29 9.69 -7.54 36.98
CA THR A 29 8.70 -6.74 36.24
C THR A 29 9.27 -6.11 34.99
N LEU A 30 10.55 -5.71 35.01
CA LEU A 30 11.23 -5.17 33.84
C LEU A 30 11.50 -6.27 32.82
N ASP A 31 11.98 -7.44 33.26
CA ASP A 31 12.19 -8.61 32.39
C ASP A 31 10.88 -9.06 31.71
N LYS A 32 9.76 -9.01 32.44
CA LYS A 32 8.44 -9.32 31.89
C LYS A 32 8.01 -8.30 30.82
N LEU A 33 8.22 -6.99 31.06
CA LEU A 33 7.91 -5.94 30.08
C LEU A 33 8.80 -6.06 28.84
N GLN A 34 10.08 -6.40 29.02
CA GLN A 34 11.01 -6.64 27.91
C GLN A 34 10.61 -7.86 27.08
N SER A 35 10.18 -8.96 27.72
CA SER A 35 9.63 -10.11 27.01
C SER A 35 8.36 -9.75 26.23
N GLN A 36 7.46 -8.97 26.82
CA GLN A 36 6.24 -8.49 26.14
C GLN A 36 6.55 -7.59 24.95
N GLU A 37 7.52 -6.67 25.09
CA GLU A 37 8.03 -5.85 23.98
C GLU A 37 8.55 -6.73 22.85
N THR A 38 9.43 -7.69 23.14
CA THR A 38 9.98 -8.57 22.09
C THR A 38 8.90 -9.39 21.38
N SER A 39 7.92 -9.92 22.12
CA SER A 39 6.79 -10.67 21.56
C SER A 39 5.94 -9.78 20.66
N LYS A 40 5.62 -8.56 21.10
CA LYS A 40 4.79 -7.63 20.33
C LYS A 40 5.49 -7.10 19.09
N THR A 41 6.78 -6.80 19.18
CA THR A 41 7.59 -6.43 18.01
C THR A 41 7.62 -7.56 16.98
N GLN A 42 7.70 -8.82 17.41
CA GLN A 42 7.64 -9.97 16.51
C GLN A 42 6.25 -10.11 15.88
N GLU A 43 5.17 -10.03 16.66
CA GLU A 43 3.79 -10.08 16.15
C GLU A 43 3.53 -8.98 15.11
N ILE A 44 4.03 -7.77 15.34
CA ILE A 44 3.95 -6.64 14.40
C ILE A 44 4.71 -6.96 13.12
N SER A 45 5.96 -7.44 13.22
CA SER A 45 6.76 -7.78 12.05
C SER A 45 6.13 -8.89 11.19
N GLU A 46 5.57 -9.93 11.81
CA GLU A 46 4.88 -11.01 11.10
C GLU A 46 3.59 -10.51 10.40
N LEU A 47 2.89 -9.57 11.05
CA LEU A 47 1.70 -8.96 10.49
C LEU A 47 2.03 -8.01 9.32
N GLU A 48 3.09 -7.22 9.43
CA GLU A 48 3.61 -6.37 8.35
C GLU A 48 4.00 -7.22 7.12
N GLU A 49 4.67 -8.35 7.32
CA GLU A 49 4.98 -9.31 6.24
C GLU A 49 3.70 -9.85 5.58
N THR A 50 2.72 -10.28 6.38
CA THR A 50 1.43 -10.77 5.88
C THR A 50 0.68 -9.69 5.08
N ILE A 51 0.68 -8.45 5.54
CA ILE A 51 0.06 -7.31 4.85
C ILE A 51 0.77 -7.06 3.52
N ASN A 52 2.10 -7.08 3.51
CA ASN A 52 2.90 -6.91 2.30
C ASN A 52 2.62 -8.00 1.26
N GLU A 53 2.56 -9.27 1.67
CA GLU A 53 2.22 -10.38 0.77
C GLU A 53 0.81 -10.21 0.18
N LYS A 54 -0.17 -9.88 1.01
CA LYS A 54 -1.55 -9.67 0.54
C LYS A 54 -1.70 -8.45 -0.37
N LEU A 55 -0.91 -7.39 -0.14
CA LEU A 55 -0.90 -6.21 -1.02
C LEU A 55 -0.45 -6.53 -2.43
N VAL A 56 0.57 -7.37 -2.58
CA VAL A 56 1.01 -7.83 -3.90
C VAL A 56 -0.16 -8.50 -4.62
N VAL A 57 -0.84 -9.44 -3.95
CA VAL A 57 -1.99 -10.15 -4.52
C VAL A 57 -3.15 -9.20 -4.86
N VAL A 58 -3.44 -8.22 -4.01
CA VAL A 58 -4.51 -7.23 -4.27
C VAL A 58 -4.18 -6.36 -5.48
N ASN A 59 -2.93 -5.89 -5.59
CA ASN A 59 -2.52 -5.07 -6.71
C ASN A 59 -2.49 -5.87 -8.02
N GLU A 60 -2.05 -7.12 -8.00
CA GLU A 60 -2.15 -8.04 -9.13
C GLU A 60 -3.61 -8.20 -9.59
N LYS A 61 -4.54 -8.39 -8.64
CA LYS A 61 -5.97 -8.51 -8.94
C LYS A 61 -6.57 -7.21 -9.48
N LYS A 62 -6.18 -6.04 -8.95
CA LYS A 62 -6.59 -4.74 -9.50
C LYS A 62 -6.06 -4.52 -10.92
N ALA A 63 -4.82 -4.93 -11.19
CA ALA A 63 -4.26 -4.88 -12.54
C ALA A 63 -5.00 -5.83 -13.49
N GLU A 64 -5.35 -7.04 -13.05
CA GLU A 64 -6.19 -7.98 -13.80
C GLU A 64 -7.54 -7.35 -14.15
N VAL A 65 -8.23 -6.73 -13.17
CA VAL A 65 -9.50 -6.02 -13.40
C VAL A 65 -9.34 -4.89 -14.43
N SER A 66 -8.29 -4.07 -14.30
CA SER A 66 -8.03 -2.98 -15.25
C SER A 66 -7.79 -3.48 -16.67
N ASN A 67 -7.05 -4.58 -16.83
CA ASN A 67 -6.79 -5.19 -18.13
C ASN A 67 -8.06 -5.78 -18.74
N LEU A 68 -8.88 -6.47 -17.95
CA LEU A 68 -10.15 -7.02 -18.41
C LEU A 68 -11.13 -5.91 -18.82
N LEU A 69 -11.19 -4.80 -18.08
CA LEU A 69 -11.98 -3.64 -18.48
C LEU A 69 -11.54 -3.07 -19.82
N SER A 70 -10.24 -2.96 -20.07
CA SER A 70 -9.72 -2.52 -21.37
C SER A 70 -10.08 -3.49 -22.50
N GLN A 71 -10.07 -4.80 -22.25
CA GLN A 71 -10.49 -5.80 -23.23
C GLN A 71 -11.99 -5.72 -23.52
N VAL A 72 -12.81 -5.49 -22.49
CA VAL A 72 -14.25 -5.28 -22.67
C VAL A 72 -14.51 -4.05 -23.55
N GLU A 73 -13.81 -2.94 -23.31
CA GLU A 73 -13.94 -1.71 -24.13
C GLU A 73 -13.52 -1.94 -25.59
N GLU A 74 -12.45 -2.71 -25.81
CA GLU A 74 -11.99 -3.10 -27.17
C GLU A 74 -13.03 -3.97 -27.89
N ILE A 75 -13.54 -5.01 -27.22
CA ILE A 75 -14.58 -5.90 -27.79
C ILE A 75 -15.88 -5.12 -28.06
N GLU A 76 -16.27 -4.20 -27.17
CA GLU A 76 -17.42 -3.31 -27.38
C GLU A 76 -17.25 -2.47 -28.65
N ALA A 77 -16.06 -1.90 -28.86
CA ALA A 77 -15.76 -1.11 -30.04
C ALA A 77 -15.77 -1.96 -31.33
N GLU A 78 -15.16 -3.15 -31.31
CA GLU A 78 -15.17 -4.08 -32.45
C GLU A 78 -16.59 -4.55 -32.79
N LYS A 79 -17.41 -4.81 -31.77
CA LYS A 79 -18.81 -5.18 -31.95
C LYS A 79 -19.62 -4.06 -32.58
N GLU A 80 -19.44 -2.81 -32.13
CA GLU A 80 -20.14 -1.66 -32.71
C GLU A 80 -19.75 -1.46 -34.18
N GLN A 81 -18.46 -1.57 -34.51
CA GLN A 81 -18.01 -1.52 -35.90
C GLN A 81 -18.63 -2.66 -36.74
N THR A 82 -18.71 -3.88 -36.20
CA THR A 82 -19.32 -5.02 -36.89
C THR A 82 -20.80 -4.77 -37.17
N ILE A 83 -21.54 -4.17 -36.22
CA ILE A 83 -22.95 -3.79 -36.41
C ILE A 83 -23.11 -2.75 -37.53
N GLU A 84 -22.22 -1.77 -37.61
CA GLU A 84 -22.20 -0.80 -38.71
C GLU A 84 -21.95 -1.48 -40.07
N GLU A 85 -20.99 -2.42 -40.13
CA GLU A 85 -20.69 -3.18 -41.35
C GLU A 85 -21.87 -4.05 -41.79
N ILE A 86 -22.57 -4.69 -40.85
CA ILE A 86 -23.81 -5.44 -41.14
C ILE A 86 -24.86 -4.53 -41.77
N ALA A 87 -25.10 -3.35 -41.21
CA ALA A 87 -26.10 -2.42 -41.72
C ALA A 87 -25.79 -1.98 -43.16
N ILE A 88 -24.52 -1.69 -43.46
CA ILE A 88 -24.05 -1.35 -44.81
C ILE A 88 -24.27 -2.54 -45.76
N GLN A 89 -23.98 -3.75 -45.31
CA GLN A 89 -24.12 -4.95 -46.11
C GLN A 89 -25.58 -5.29 -46.41
N GLU A 90 -26.48 -5.12 -45.44
CA GLU A 90 -27.93 -5.27 -45.62
C GLU A 90 -28.47 -4.29 -46.67
N GLU A 91 -28.04 -3.02 -46.62
CA GLU A 91 -28.41 -2.00 -47.62
C GLU A 91 -27.89 -2.39 -49.02
N LEU A 92 -26.65 -2.88 -49.11
CA LEU A 92 -26.06 -3.33 -50.37
C LEU A 92 -26.82 -4.52 -50.98
N VAL A 93 -27.20 -5.50 -50.15
CA VAL A 93 -28.00 -6.66 -50.57
C VAL A 93 -29.36 -6.20 -51.09
N LEU A 94 -30.03 -5.28 -50.38
CA LEU A 94 -31.31 -4.71 -50.80
C LEU A 94 -31.19 -3.99 -52.14
N ALA A 95 -30.22 -3.09 -52.28
CA ALA A 95 -30.00 -2.33 -53.51
C ALA A 95 -29.70 -3.25 -54.72
N ARG A 96 -28.94 -4.33 -54.53
CA ARG A 96 -28.69 -5.32 -55.59
C ARG A 96 -29.95 -6.08 -55.99
N LYS A 97 -30.80 -6.45 -55.01
CA LYS A 97 -32.09 -7.10 -55.27
C LYS A 97 -33.04 -6.18 -56.05
N GLU A 98 -33.13 -4.92 -55.67
CA GLU A 98 -33.92 -3.91 -56.38
C GLU A 98 -33.43 -3.72 -57.82
N GLN A 99 -32.11 -3.62 -58.04
CA GLN A 99 -31.55 -3.49 -59.39
C GLN A 99 -31.89 -4.68 -60.29
N VAL A 100 -31.84 -5.91 -59.75
CA VAL A 100 -32.25 -7.11 -60.49
C VAL A 100 -33.75 -7.08 -60.76
N GLN A 101 -34.57 -6.67 -59.81
CA GLN A 101 -36.01 -6.51 -59.99
C GLN A 101 -36.35 -5.49 -61.09
N GLU A 102 -35.72 -4.32 -61.08
CA GLU A 102 -35.89 -3.29 -62.12
C GLU A 102 -35.52 -3.81 -63.51
N ARG A 103 -34.40 -4.53 -63.63
CA ARG A 103 -33.99 -5.18 -64.88
C ARG A 103 -35.02 -6.21 -65.35
N LEU A 104 -35.53 -7.06 -64.45
CA LEU A 104 -36.55 -8.06 -64.78
C LEU A 104 -37.87 -7.40 -65.22
N LEU A 105 -38.29 -6.33 -64.56
CA LEU A 105 -39.48 -5.55 -64.96
C LEU A 105 -39.27 -4.89 -66.32
N ALA A 106 -38.09 -4.32 -66.59
CA ALA A 106 -37.75 -3.73 -67.87
C ALA A 106 -37.77 -4.77 -69.01
N LEU A 107 -37.33 -6.01 -68.75
CA LEU A 107 -37.43 -7.12 -69.71
C LEU A 107 -38.88 -7.50 -70.04
N GLN A 108 -39.83 -7.29 -69.12
CA GLN A 108 -41.24 -7.60 -69.36
C GLN A 108 -42.01 -6.44 -70.01
N THR A 109 -41.68 -5.21 -69.63
CA THR A 109 -42.52 -4.03 -69.90
C THR A 109 -41.93 -3.05 -70.91
N SER A 110 -40.64 -3.17 -71.27
CA SER A 110 -40.04 -2.24 -72.24
C SER A 110 -40.65 -2.40 -73.63
N PRO A 111 -40.93 -1.29 -74.34
CA PRO A 111 -41.30 -1.31 -75.74
C PRO A 111 -40.19 -1.95 -76.60
N SER A 112 -40.59 -2.47 -77.76
CA SER A 112 -39.88 -3.46 -78.58
C SER A 112 -38.40 -3.21 -78.88
N THR A 113 -37.93 -1.97 -78.82
CA THR A 113 -36.56 -1.59 -79.18
C THR A 113 -35.51 -1.83 -78.08
N ASN A 114 -35.89 -2.05 -76.82
CA ASN A 114 -34.96 -2.26 -75.69
C ASN A 114 -35.22 -3.55 -74.89
N ASN A 115 -36.14 -4.39 -75.35
CA ASN A 115 -36.49 -5.61 -74.65
C ASN A 115 -35.56 -6.74 -75.12
N MET A 116 -34.62 -7.18 -74.28
CA MET A 116 -33.65 -8.23 -74.66
C MET A 116 -34.33 -9.54 -75.07
N ILE A 117 -35.54 -9.83 -74.59
CA ILE A 117 -36.31 -11.02 -75.00
C ILE A 117 -36.82 -10.83 -76.44
N LEU A 118 -37.25 -9.62 -76.80
CA LEU A 118 -37.65 -9.31 -78.17
C LEU A 118 -36.43 -9.24 -79.10
N MET A 119 -35.30 -8.70 -78.66
CA MET A 119 -34.04 -8.75 -79.42
C MET A 119 -33.57 -10.19 -79.65
N LEU A 120 -33.78 -11.09 -78.68
CA LEU A 120 -33.52 -12.52 -78.84
C LEU A 120 -34.46 -13.14 -79.89
N LEU A 121 -35.73 -12.74 -79.92
CA LEU A 121 -36.74 -13.25 -80.85
C LEU A 121 -36.63 -12.66 -82.26
N GLU A 122 -36.07 -11.44 -82.37
CA GLU A 122 -35.81 -10.70 -83.62
C GLU A 122 -34.46 -11.01 -84.26
N ALA A 123 -33.62 -11.85 -83.63
CA ALA A 123 -32.31 -12.24 -84.14
C ALA A 123 -32.38 -12.74 -85.60
N GLU A 124 -31.48 -12.24 -86.46
CA GLU A 124 -31.53 -12.51 -87.91
C GLU A 124 -31.11 -13.95 -88.23
N ASP A 125 -30.25 -14.55 -87.40
CA ASP A 125 -29.81 -15.93 -87.52
C ASP A 125 -29.58 -16.65 -86.17
N PHE A 126 -29.40 -17.98 -86.25
CA PHE A 126 -29.19 -18.82 -85.06
C PHE A 126 -27.89 -18.50 -84.31
N GLY A 127 -26.85 -17.99 -84.98
CA GLY A 127 -25.60 -17.61 -84.33
C GLY A 127 -25.75 -16.35 -83.47
N GLU A 128 -26.44 -15.34 -83.98
CA GLU A 128 -26.80 -14.12 -83.24
C GLU A 128 -27.67 -14.45 -82.03
N PHE A 129 -28.69 -15.30 -82.21
CA PHE A 129 -29.53 -15.81 -81.13
C PHE A 129 -28.70 -16.44 -80.00
N ILE A 130 -27.75 -17.34 -80.33
CA ILE A 130 -26.92 -18.03 -79.34
C ILE A 130 -25.96 -17.08 -78.62
N ASN A 131 -25.36 -16.13 -79.32
CA ASN A 131 -24.47 -15.13 -78.70
C ASN A 131 -25.22 -14.24 -77.72
N MET A 132 -26.41 -13.78 -78.09
CA MET A 132 -27.25 -12.94 -77.23
C MET A 132 -27.75 -13.73 -76.00
N LEU A 133 -28.16 -14.99 -76.19
CA LEU A 133 -28.52 -15.90 -75.10
C LEU A 133 -27.36 -16.10 -74.11
N LEU A 134 -26.14 -16.25 -74.63
CA LEU A 134 -24.93 -16.43 -73.83
C LEU A 134 -24.59 -15.17 -73.02
N ILE A 135 -24.73 -13.97 -73.61
CA ILE A 135 -24.54 -12.69 -72.90
C ILE A 135 -25.55 -12.55 -71.75
N ILE A 136 -26.83 -12.84 -71.99
CA ILE A 136 -27.87 -12.79 -70.95
C ILE A 136 -27.56 -13.77 -69.82
N SER A 137 -27.19 -15.02 -70.17
CA SER A 137 -26.85 -16.04 -69.17
C SER A 137 -25.61 -15.66 -68.35
N GLN A 138 -24.58 -15.06 -68.97
CA GLN A 138 -23.40 -14.59 -68.25
C GLN A 138 -23.73 -13.43 -67.32
N LEU A 139 -24.55 -12.47 -67.77
CA LEU A 139 -24.95 -11.32 -66.97
C LEU A 139 -25.79 -11.75 -65.75
N GLN A 140 -26.78 -12.62 -65.95
CA GLN A 140 -27.59 -13.18 -64.86
C GLN A 140 -26.73 -14.01 -63.88
N GLY A 141 -25.77 -14.77 -64.40
CA GLY A 141 -24.80 -15.50 -63.58
C GLY A 141 -23.99 -14.56 -62.69
N ALA A 142 -23.45 -13.48 -63.26
CA ALA A 142 -22.65 -12.49 -62.53
C ALA A 142 -23.47 -11.70 -61.49
N ASP A 143 -24.73 -11.35 -61.79
CA ASP A 143 -25.62 -10.70 -60.83
C ASP A 143 -25.96 -11.64 -59.65
N ASN A 144 -26.28 -12.90 -59.93
CA ASN A 144 -26.55 -13.91 -58.90
C ASN A 144 -25.32 -14.17 -58.03
N GLU A 145 -24.14 -14.28 -58.61
CA GLU A 145 -22.87 -14.45 -57.87
C GLU A 145 -22.61 -13.28 -56.93
N ARG A 146 -22.82 -12.04 -57.39
CA ARG A 146 -22.67 -10.84 -56.54
C ARG A 146 -23.68 -10.80 -55.41
N ILE A 147 -24.94 -11.17 -55.65
CA ILE A 147 -25.95 -11.22 -54.58
C ILE A 147 -25.60 -12.31 -53.57
N SER A 148 -25.24 -13.51 -54.04
CA SER A 148 -24.82 -14.63 -53.16
C SER A 148 -23.65 -14.23 -52.28
N ALA A 149 -22.58 -13.68 -52.89
CA ALA A 149 -21.40 -13.23 -52.15
C ALA A 149 -21.73 -12.14 -51.12
N ALA A 150 -22.69 -11.25 -51.42
CA ALA A 150 -23.11 -10.22 -50.47
C ALA A 150 -23.90 -10.79 -49.28
N VAL A 151 -24.82 -11.72 -49.55
CA VAL A 151 -25.58 -12.41 -48.50
C VAL A 151 -24.65 -13.29 -47.64
N GLU A 152 -23.70 -13.98 -48.25
CA GLU A 152 -22.70 -14.78 -47.52
C GLU A 152 -21.85 -13.91 -46.59
N ALA A 153 -21.40 -12.74 -47.06
CA ALA A 153 -20.67 -11.79 -46.22
C ALA A 153 -21.53 -11.25 -45.06
N GLU A 154 -22.82 -10.96 -45.30
CA GLU A 154 -23.77 -10.53 -44.26
C GLU A 154 -23.95 -11.60 -43.18
N GLU A 155 -24.11 -12.87 -43.57
CA GLU A 155 -24.25 -14.00 -42.64
C GLU A 155 -22.98 -14.20 -41.80
N ILE A 156 -21.79 -14.09 -42.41
CA ILE A 156 -20.50 -14.16 -41.69
C ILE A 156 -20.39 -13.04 -40.66
N LEU A 157 -20.79 -11.81 -41.01
CA LEU A 157 -20.75 -10.69 -40.07
C LEU A 157 -21.74 -10.88 -38.92
N LYS A 158 -22.93 -11.44 -39.17
CA LYS A 158 -23.91 -11.76 -38.11
C LYS A 158 -23.42 -12.88 -37.18
N GLU A 159 -22.71 -13.86 -37.72
CA GLU A 159 -22.04 -14.89 -36.92
C GLU A 159 -20.94 -14.26 -36.04
N LEU A 160 -20.11 -13.38 -36.61
CA LEU A 160 -19.08 -12.64 -35.88
C LEU A 160 -19.67 -11.75 -34.78
N GLU A 161 -20.76 -11.01 -35.04
CA GLU A 161 -21.47 -10.22 -34.02
C GLU A 161 -21.93 -11.10 -32.85
N THR A 162 -22.41 -12.31 -33.15
CA THR A 162 -22.85 -13.27 -32.14
C THR A 162 -21.67 -13.80 -31.31
N GLU A 163 -20.54 -14.10 -31.95
CA GLU A 163 -19.31 -14.51 -31.27
C GLU A 163 -18.79 -13.40 -30.35
N LEU A 164 -18.67 -12.17 -30.86
CA LEU A 164 -18.25 -11.00 -30.08
C LEU A 164 -19.20 -10.73 -28.90
N ALA A 165 -20.52 -10.89 -29.09
CA ALA A 165 -21.49 -10.74 -28.00
C ALA A 165 -21.32 -11.81 -26.90
N GLN A 166 -20.97 -13.06 -27.27
CA GLN A 166 -20.67 -14.11 -26.30
C GLN A 166 -19.35 -13.85 -25.57
N GLU A 167 -18.32 -13.41 -26.29
CA GLU A 167 -17.02 -13.08 -25.74
C GLU A 167 -17.11 -11.90 -24.76
N LEU A 168 -17.84 -10.84 -25.14
CA LEU A 168 -18.15 -9.69 -24.28
C LEU A 168 -18.83 -10.13 -22.98
N ALA A 169 -19.89 -10.95 -23.08
CA ALA A 169 -20.60 -11.44 -21.90
C ALA A 169 -19.69 -12.28 -20.97
N ALA A 170 -18.83 -13.12 -21.54
CA ALA A 170 -17.86 -13.92 -20.79
C ALA A 170 -16.78 -13.04 -20.14
N SER A 171 -16.30 -12.01 -20.84
CA SER A 171 -15.29 -11.06 -20.34
C SER A 171 -15.85 -10.17 -19.23
N GLU A 172 -17.09 -9.68 -19.37
CA GLU A 172 -17.79 -8.97 -18.29
C GLU A 172 -17.97 -9.82 -17.04
N GLU A 173 -18.32 -11.11 -17.19
CA GLU A 173 -18.48 -12.00 -16.05
C GLU A 173 -17.14 -12.24 -15.33
N LYS A 174 -16.05 -12.44 -16.08
CA LYS A 174 -14.69 -12.53 -15.52
C LYS A 174 -14.31 -11.24 -14.79
N THR A 175 -14.60 -10.09 -15.37
CA THR A 175 -14.34 -8.77 -14.77
C THR A 175 -15.07 -8.62 -13.44
N LYS A 176 -16.36 -8.97 -13.40
CA LYS A 176 -17.18 -8.92 -12.16
C LYS A 176 -16.61 -9.82 -11.07
N ARG A 177 -16.24 -11.07 -11.42
CA ARG A 177 -15.65 -12.00 -10.46
C ARG A 177 -14.31 -11.49 -9.91
N ALA A 178 -13.44 -10.98 -10.78
CA ALA A 178 -12.15 -10.43 -10.37
C ALA A 178 -12.31 -9.18 -9.48
N ASP A 179 -13.30 -8.32 -9.76
CA ASP A 179 -13.63 -7.16 -8.93
C ASP A 179 -14.24 -7.54 -7.57
N GLU A 180 -15.05 -8.60 -7.50
CA GLU A 180 -15.54 -9.12 -6.23
C GLU A 180 -14.40 -9.73 -5.37
N GLU A 181 -13.49 -10.46 -6.00
CA GLU A 181 -12.30 -11.01 -5.34
C GLU A 181 -11.38 -9.90 -4.80
N SER A 182 -11.11 -8.86 -5.60
CA SER A 182 -10.27 -7.73 -5.19
C SER A 182 -10.88 -7.01 -3.98
N LYS A 183 -12.19 -6.73 -4.01
CA LYS A 183 -12.92 -6.11 -2.89
C LYS A 183 -12.86 -6.93 -1.62
N LYS A 184 -12.96 -8.26 -1.71
CA LYS A 184 -12.85 -9.14 -0.54
C LYS A 184 -11.44 -9.07 0.05
N LEU A 185 -10.41 -9.10 -0.79
CA LEU A 185 -9.03 -9.00 -0.33
C LEU A 185 -8.72 -7.62 0.28
N GLU A 186 -9.28 -6.54 -0.26
CA GLU A 186 -9.19 -5.20 0.34
C GLU A 186 -9.83 -5.13 1.74
N GLN A 187 -10.98 -5.77 1.93
CA GLN A 187 -11.60 -5.88 3.26
C GLN A 187 -10.69 -6.65 4.23
N GLU A 188 -10.07 -7.74 3.78
CA GLU A 188 -9.11 -8.48 4.57
C GLU A 188 -7.89 -7.61 4.92
N LEU A 189 -7.34 -6.84 3.97
CA LEU A 189 -6.24 -5.90 4.22
C LEU A 189 -6.62 -4.85 5.26
N SER A 190 -7.78 -4.22 5.13
CA SER A 190 -8.27 -3.24 6.11
C SER A 190 -8.40 -3.85 7.51
N SER A 191 -8.86 -5.11 7.61
CA SER A 191 -8.95 -5.81 8.89
C SER A 191 -7.58 -6.07 9.51
N LEU A 192 -6.59 -6.48 8.72
CA LEU A 192 -5.22 -6.70 9.18
C LEU A 192 -4.56 -5.39 9.61
N GLN A 193 -4.82 -4.31 8.88
CA GLN A 193 -4.30 -3.00 9.21
C GLN A 193 -4.88 -2.45 10.51
N THR A 194 -6.15 -2.73 10.80
CA THR A 194 -6.74 -2.43 12.12
C THR A 194 -6.00 -3.16 13.24
N VAL A 195 -5.72 -4.46 13.05
CA VAL A 195 -4.96 -5.26 14.02
C VAL A 195 -3.53 -4.74 14.19
N LEU A 196 -2.90 -4.27 13.11
CA LEU A 196 -1.57 -3.68 13.13
C LEU A 196 -1.55 -2.40 13.98
N ASN A 197 -2.50 -1.50 13.73
CA ASN A 197 -2.65 -0.26 14.50
C ASN A 197 -2.89 -0.54 15.99
N ASP A 198 -3.75 -1.51 16.31
CA ASP A 198 -4.01 -1.92 17.70
C ASP A 198 -2.75 -2.48 18.38
N ASN A 199 -1.98 -3.31 17.68
CA ASN A 199 -0.73 -3.86 18.18
C ASN A 199 0.35 -2.78 18.39
N GLN A 200 0.46 -1.81 17.49
CA GLN A 200 1.36 -0.66 17.65
C GLN A 200 0.98 0.18 18.89
N LEU A 201 -0.31 0.43 19.11
CA LEU A 201 -0.79 1.12 20.32
C LEU A 201 -0.51 0.32 21.60
N GLU A 202 -0.60 -1.01 21.56
CA GLU A 202 -0.21 -1.86 22.69
C GLU A 202 1.30 -1.80 22.96
N LEU A 203 2.13 -1.84 21.92
CA LEU A 203 3.58 -1.70 22.02
C LEU A 203 3.97 -0.36 22.67
N ASP A 204 3.38 0.76 22.23
CA ASP A 204 3.61 2.08 22.82
C ASP A 204 3.27 2.13 24.31
N ARG A 205 2.17 1.47 24.71
CA ARG A 205 1.79 1.35 26.13
C ARG A 205 2.80 0.52 26.93
N ILE A 206 3.36 -0.54 26.33
CA ILE A 206 4.41 -1.36 26.96
C ILE A 206 5.69 -0.55 27.13
N LEU A 207 6.12 0.17 26.08
CA LEU A 207 7.29 1.05 26.11
C LEU A 207 7.14 2.16 27.15
N ALA A 208 5.97 2.79 27.25
CA ALA A 208 5.69 3.79 28.28
C ALA A 208 5.79 3.22 29.71
N LYS A 209 5.26 2.00 29.93
CA LYS A 209 5.39 1.30 31.22
C LYS A 209 6.84 0.94 31.53
N LYS A 210 7.58 0.45 30.54
CA LYS A 210 9.01 0.11 30.67
C LYS A 210 9.82 1.33 31.07
N ASN A 211 9.67 2.45 30.36
CA ASN A 211 10.35 3.71 30.68
C ASN A 211 10.00 4.20 32.10
N SER A 212 8.73 4.09 32.52
CA SER A 212 8.32 4.44 33.88
C SER A 212 8.97 3.55 34.93
N GLU A 213 9.07 2.24 34.69
CA GLU A 213 9.69 1.29 35.60
C GLU A 213 11.23 1.47 35.66
N GLU A 214 11.88 1.72 34.53
CA GLU A 214 13.31 2.06 34.47
C GLU A 214 13.62 3.34 35.26
N ASN A 215 12.80 4.38 35.11
CA ASN A 215 12.95 5.61 35.89
C ASN A 215 12.77 5.37 37.39
N ARG A 216 11.78 4.57 37.79
CA ARG A 216 11.55 4.20 39.19
C ARG A 216 12.72 3.42 39.77
N LEU A 217 13.25 2.45 39.02
CA LEU A 217 14.44 1.67 39.40
C LEU A 217 15.68 2.55 39.55
N ALA A 218 15.88 3.50 38.62
CA ALA A 218 16.99 4.46 38.69
C ALA A 218 16.87 5.40 39.90
N GLU A 219 15.66 5.81 40.27
CA GLU A 219 15.41 6.64 41.45
C GLU A 219 15.71 5.88 42.75
N VAL A 220 15.24 4.63 42.86
CA VAL A 220 15.55 3.75 44.00
C VAL A 220 17.06 3.54 44.13
N ALA A 221 17.76 3.22 43.03
CA ALA A 221 19.21 3.04 43.04
C ALA A 221 19.97 4.31 43.45
N ARG A 222 19.51 5.49 43.03
CA ARG A 222 20.08 6.78 43.47
C ARG A 222 19.85 7.02 44.96
N ALA A 223 18.67 6.69 45.47
CA ALA A 223 18.36 6.81 46.89
C ALA A 223 19.22 5.87 47.76
N GLU A 224 19.35 4.60 47.35
CA GLU A 224 20.20 3.62 48.02
C GLU A 224 21.68 4.04 48.01
N LYS A 225 22.17 4.55 46.87
CA LYS A 225 23.53 5.08 46.77
C LYS A 225 23.75 6.29 47.69
N ALA A 226 22.81 7.23 47.74
CA ALA A 226 22.88 8.39 48.62
C ALA A 226 22.81 7.99 50.10
N GLU A 227 22.03 6.97 50.46
CA GLU A 227 21.97 6.44 51.82
C GLU A 227 23.26 5.73 52.21
N ALA A 228 23.84 4.92 51.32
CA ALA A 228 25.14 4.29 51.51
C ALA A 228 26.27 5.32 51.67
N GLU A 229 26.28 6.39 50.88
CA GLU A 229 27.23 7.50 51.01
C GLU A 229 27.08 8.24 52.35
N LYS A 230 25.83 8.47 52.80
CA LYS A 230 25.57 9.07 54.13
C LYS A 230 26.05 8.17 55.27
N LEU A 231 25.81 6.86 55.20
CA LEU A 231 26.27 5.89 56.20
C LEU A 231 27.80 5.81 56.22
N ALA A 232 28.46 5.79 55.06
CA ALA A 232 29.91 5.80 54.95
C ALA A 232 30.53 7.10 55.50
N ALA A 233 29.90 8.26 55.24
CA ALA A 233 30.32 9.54 55.80
C ALA A 233 30.16 9.60 57.33
N GLN A 234 29.08 9.02 57.88
CA GLN A 234 28.90 8.92 59.33
C GLN A 234 29.92 7.97 59.99
N GLU A 235 30.27 6.86 59.37
CA GLU A 235 31.33 5.96 59.86
C GLU A 235 32.72 6.61 59.78
N ALA A 236 33.01 7.36 58.71
CA ALA A 236 34.25 8.11 58.56
C ALA A 236 34.38 9.20 59.64
N ALA A 237 33.33 10.01 59.85
CA ALA A 237 33.29 11.03 60.89
C ALA A 237 33.43 10.44 62.31
N LYS A 238 32.89 9.24 62.55
CA LYS A 238 33.01 8.55 63.85
C LYS A 238 34.41 7.98 64.09
N LYS A 239 35.15 7.61 63.03
CA LYS A 239 36.57 7.23 63.11
C LYS A 239 37.45 8.45 63.36
N GLU A 240 37.23 9.54 62.64
CA GLU A 240 37.95 10.81 62.85
C GLU A 240 37.72 11.39 64.26
N ALA A 241 36.49 11.30 64.79
CA ALA A 241 36.19 11.71 66.17
C ALA A 241 36.83 10.81 67.25
N SER A 242 37.18 9.56 66.93
CA SER A 242 37.91 8.67 67.86
C SER A 242 39.42 8.87 67.80
N GLU A 243 39.94 9.46 66.72
CA GLU A 243 41.35 9.82 66.57
C GLU A 243 41.66 11.24 67.10
N GLN A 244 40.63 12.06 67.38
CA GLN A 244 40.76 13.42 67.94
C GLN A 244 40.70 13.52 69.48
N GLU A 245 40.67 12.42 70.22
CA GLU A 245 40.79 12.45 71.70
C GLU A 245 42.25 12.58 72.21
N GLU A 246 43.24 12.63 71.31
CA GLU A 246 44.66 12.84 71.67
C GLU A 246 45.31 13.97 70.85
N ALA A 247 44.75 15.19 70.89
CA ALA A 247 45.52 16.45 70.90
C ALA A 247 44.60 17.69 70.81
N THR A 248 44.77 18.62 71.75
CA THR A 248 44.35 20.02 71.66
C THR A 248 45.41 20.90 72.36
N PRO A 249 45.44 22.24 72.21
CA PRO A 249 45.05 23.12 71.07
C PRO A 249 46.04 24.31 70.86
N THR A 250 45.73 25.25 69.95
CA THR A 250 45.89 26.74 70.00
C THR A 250 45.72 27.30 68.57
N THR A 251 44.58 27.87 68.15
CA THR A 251 44.00 29.25 68.31
C THR A 251 44.64 30.32 67.41
N GLU A 252 43.84 30.87 66.48
CA GLU A 252 43.51 32.31 66.25
C GLU A 252 42.69 32.45 64.94
N GLU A 253 41.40 32.81 65.05
CA GLU A 253 40.76 34.07 64.55
C GLU A 253 41.27 34.55 63.17
N THR A 254 40.40 34.75 62.16
CA THR A 254 39.69 36.02 61.92
C THR A 254 38.63 35.87 60.79
N THR A 255 37.46 36.49 61.03
CA THR A 255 36.34 36.99 60.18
C THR A 255 36.51 37.12 58.65
N THR A 256 35.52 37.08 57.73
CA THR A 256 34.10 37.59 57.72
C THR A 256 33.39 37.28 56.37
N VAL A 257 32.03 37.22 56.40
CA VAL A 257 31.01 37.57 55.34
C VAL A 257 30.84 36.57 54.17
N VAL A 258 29.79 35.72 54.14
CA VAL A 258 28.36 35.93 53.76
C VAL A 258 28.17 36.43 52.33
N GLU A 259 27.75 35.54 51.41
CA GLU A 259 26.60 35.82 50.54
C GLU A 259 25.97 34.52 50.04
N GLU A 260 24.65 34.51 50.17
CA GLU A 260 23.68 33.47 49.92
C GLU A 260 23.00 33.78 48.58
N GLN A 261 22.97 32.82 47.64
CA GLN A 261 22.03 32.86 46.52
C GLN A 261 21.48 31.47 46.22
N GLU A 262 20.16 31.42 46.33
CA GLU A 262 19.24 30.30 46.10
C GLU A 262 19.29 29.79 44.65
N PRO A 263 18.99 28.50 44.40
CA PRO A 263 18.71 28.01 43.07
C PRO A 263 17.28 28.36 42.68
N VAL A 264 17.11 29.28 41.72
CA VAL A 264 15.81 29.53 41.10
C VAL A 264 15.43 28.33 40.25
N THR A 265 14.39 27.65 40.72
CA THR A 265 13.59 26.69 40.00
C THR A 265 12.64 27.43 39.07
N GLU A 266 12.84 27.31 37.76
CA GLU A 266 11.77 27.55 36.78
C GLU A 266 11.27 26.21 36.22
N PRO A 267 9.94 25.97 36.20
CA PRO A 267 9.36 24.77 35.66
C PRO A 267 9.26 24.90 34.13
N VAL A 268 10.06 24.14 33.40
CA VAL A 268 9.80 23.91 31.97
C VAL A 268 8.61 22.97 31.84
N LYS A 269 7.45 23.59 31.68
CA LYS A 269 6.19 23.00 31.20
C LYS A 269 6.46 22.08 30.00
N PRO A 270 6.10 20.79 30.02
CA PRO A 270 6.05 20.00 28.80
C PRO A 270 4.99 20.63 27.91
N ALA A 271 5.42 21.23 26.81
CA ALA A 271 4.53 21.51 25.69
C ALA A 271 4.03 20.15 25.20
N ALA A 272 2.77 19.86 25.51
CA ALA A 272 2.03 18.79 24.86
C ALA A 272 2.10 19.05 23.36
N LYS A 273 2.83 18.19 22.63
CA LYS A 273 2.61 18.06 21.19
C LYS A 273 1.12 17.74 20.99
N PRO A 274 0.42 18.42 20.06
CA PRO A 274 -0.94 18.03 19.72
C PRO A 274 -0.93 16.56 19.33
N VAL A 275 -1.89 15.81 19.85
CA VAL A 275 -2.25 14.48 19.38
C VAL A 275 -2.48 14.62 17.88
N GLU A 276 -1.57 14.10 17.06
CA GLU A 276 -1.74 14.03 15.62
C GLU A 276 -3.00 13.21 15.36
N THR A 277 -4.00 13.85 14.79
CA THR A 277 -5.20 13.18 14.33
C THR A 277 -4.80 12.33 13.13
N SER A 278 -4.61 11.03 13.35
CA SER A 278 -4.48 10.08 12.26
C SER A 278 -5.64 10.30 11.29
N PRO A 279 -5.38 10.41 9.98
CA PRO A 279 -6.43 10.59 8.99
C PRO A 279 -7.46 9.46 9.13
N ALA A 280 -8.74 9.80 9.07
CA ALA A 280 -9.79 8.78 9.11
C ALA A 280 -9.69 7.90 7.86
N SER A 281 -9.95 6.60 8.01
CA SER A 281 -10.00 5.67 6.87
C SER A 281 -10.94 6.18 5.78
N GLY A 282 -10.48 6.23 4.54
CA GLY A 282 -11.19 6.80 3.39
C GLY A 282 -10.94 8.30 3.15
N GLN A 283 -10.03 8.94 3.88
CA GLN A 283 -9.68 10.35 3.66
C GLN A 283 -8.98 10.54 2.31
N LYS A 284 -9.55 11.42 1.47
CA LYS A 284 -8.95 11.85 0.21
C LYS A 284 -8.02 13.03 0.43
N ILE A 285 -6.77 12.92 -0.03
CA ILE A 285 -5.74 13.94 0.12
C ILE A 285 -5.22 14.33 -1.27
N ALA A 286 -5.29 15.62 -1.58
CA ALA A 286 -4.64 16.16 -2.77
C ALA A 286 -3.14 16.27 -2.50
N VAL A 287 -2.35 15.59 -3.33
CA VAL A 287 -0.91 15.47 -3.18
C VAL A 287 -0.18 15.83 -4.48
N GLU A 288 1.06 16.27 -4.35
CA GLU A 288 2.02 16.30 -5.43
C GLU A 288 2.79 14.98 -5.41
N ALA A 289 2.63 14.17 -6.46
CA ALA A 289 3.29 12.89 -6.59
C ALA A 289 4.52 12.99 -7.50
N THR A 290 5.61 12.38 -7.05
CA THR A 290 6.76 11.98 -7.88
C THR A 290 6.90 10.46 -7.85
N ALA A 291 7.86 9.93 -8.59
CA ALA A 291 8.24 8.53 -8.50
C ALA A 291 9.75 8.40 -8.33
N TYR A 292 10.17 7.30 -7.70
CA TYR A 292 11.56 6.90 -7.52
C TYR A 292 11.73 5.41 -7.77
N SER A 293 12.96 4.98 -8.00
CA SER A 293 13.27 3.55 -8.14
C SER A 293 14.47 3.16 -7.30
N ARG A 294 14.41 1.99 -6.67
CA ARG A 294 15.60 1.37 -6.04
C ARG A 294 16.76 1.15 -7.01
N ASN A 295 16.50 1.15 -8.32
CA ASN A 295 17.50 0.96 -9.38
C ASN A 295 18.23 2.25 -9.75
N GLU A 296 17.86 3.40 -9.17
CA GLU A 296 18.58 4.66 -9.35
C GLU A 296 19.92 4.67 -8.58
N PRO A 297 20.95 5.37 -9.09
CA PRO A 297 22.26 5.41 -8.44
C PRO A 297 22.20 6.04 -7.04
N GLY A 298 22.70 5.32 -6.04
CA GLY A 298 22.82 5.84 -4.66
C GLY A 298 21.65 5.51 -3.74
N LEU A 299 20.65 4.77 -4.21
CA LEU A 299 19.53 4.27 -3.41
C LEU A 299 19.77 2.83 -2.94
N THR A 300 19.15 2.47 -1.81
CA THR A 300 19.18 1.11 -1.25
C THR A 300 17.89 0.36 -1.58
N ASN A 301 17.92 -0.97 -1.45
CA ASN A 301 16.70 -1.79 -1.60
C ASN A 301 15.75 -1.70 -0.39
N PHE A 302 16.17 -1.06 0.70
CA PHE A 302 15.40 -0.97 1.94
C PHE A 302 14.85 0.44 2.13
N THR A 303 13.60 0.52 2.58
CA THR A 303 12.93 1.77 2.92
C THR A 303 13.26 2.22 4.35
N ALA A 304 12.82 3.41 4.75
CA ALA A 304 12.99 3.91 6.11
C ALA A 304 12.41 2.98 7.19
N THR A 305 11.33 2.24 6.90
CA THR A 305 10.76 1.25 7.83
C THR A 305 11.39 -0.14 7.71
N GLY A 306 12.33 -0.34 6.78
CA GLY A 306 13.04 -1.60 6.58
C GLY A 306 12.37 -2.59 5.62
N ILE A 307 11.35 -2.16 4.87
CA ILE A 307 10.72 -2.99 3.83
C ILE A 307 11.73 -3.20 2.70
N ASP A 308 11.88 -4.46 2.27
CA ASP A 308 12.69 -4.79 1.10
C ASP A 308 11.87 -4.59 -0.19
N LEU A 309 12.26 -3.60 -0.98
CA LEU A 309 11.58 -3.20 -2.22
C LEU A 309 11.61 -4.29 -3.30
N ARG A 310 12.44 -5.32 -3.14
CA ARG A 310 12.51 -6.49 -4.03
C ARG A 310 11.42 -7.52 -3.73
N SER A 311 10.95 -7.59 -2.48
CA SER A 311 9.84 -8.47 -2.09
C SER A 311 8.51 -7.74 -2.11
N ASN A 312 8.47 -6.49 -1.65
CA ASN A 312 7.31 -5.62 -1.77
C ASN A 312 7.70 -4.28 -2.41
N SER A 313 7.41 -4.15 -3.70
CA SER A 313 7.66 -2.91 -4.45
C SER A 313 6.54 -1.86 -4.29
N ALA A 314 5.41 -2.21 -3.66
CA ALA A 314 4.26 -1.34 -3.44
C ALA A 314 4.45 -0.48 -2.17
N VAL A 315 5.49 0.35 -2.19
CA VAL A 315 5.79 1.30 -1.12
C VAL A 315 5.79 2.74 -1.64
N ILE A 316 5.31 3.67 -0.84
CA ILE A 316 5.40 5.11 -1.07
C ILE A 316 6.21 5.77 0.04
N ALA A 317 6.97 6.81 -0.33
CA ALA A 317 7.55 7.74 0.61
C ALA A 317 6.56 8.85 0.92
N VAL A 318 6.39 9.16 2.20
CA VAL A 318 5.42 10.17 2.69
C VAL A 318 6.03 11.04 3.78
N ASP A 319 5.33 12.13 4.11
CA ASP A 319 5.51 12.85 5.38
C ASP A 319 4.65 12.19 6.48
N PRO A 320 5.25 11.60 7.53
CA PRO A 320 4.52 10.95 8.62
C PRO A 320 3.51 11.85 9.34
N SER A 321 3.72 13.17 9.35
CA SER A 321 2.78 14.13 9.96
C SER A 321 1.51 14.36 9.13
N VAL A 322 1.49 13.91 7.86
CA VAL A 322 0.33 14.00 6.96
C VAL A 322 -0.28 12.63 6.70
N ILE A 323 0.57 11.64 6.37
CA ILE A 323 0.18 10.25 6.17
C ILE A 323 1.04 9.41 7.12
N PRO A 324 0.47 8.82 8.18
CA PRO A 324 1.23 8.00 9.11
C PRO A 324 1.94 6.85 8.39
N LEU A 325 3.10 6.45 8.92
CA LEU A 325 3.77 5.25 8.44
C LEU A 325 2.90 4.02 8.67
N TRP A 326 3.02 3.04 7.80
CA TRP A 326 2.20 1.82 7.73
C TRP A 326 0.73 2.03 7.36
N SER A 327 0.32 3.27 7.05
CA SER A 327 -0.96 3.50 6.36
C SER A 327 -0.93 2.91 4.95
N LEU A 328 -2.05 2.36 4.51
CA LEU A 328 -2.27 1.99 3.12
C LEU A 328 -2.81 3.19 2.35
N VAL A 329 -2.32 3.38 1.13
CA VAL A 329 -2.70 4.51 0.28
C VAL A 329 -3.04 4.00 -1.10
N GLU A 330 -4.29 4.20 -1.49
CA GLU A 330 -4.72 3.95 -2.86
C GLU A 330 -4.30 5.12 -3.76
N VAL A 331 -3.43 4.80 -4.71
CA VAL A 331 -2.96 5.68 -5.76
C VAL A 331 -3.75 5.38 -7.04
N PRO A 332 -4.56 6.32 -7.55
CA PRO A 332 -5.40 6.09 -8.72
C PRO A 332 -4.58 5.62 -9.93
N GLY A 333 -4.95 4.48 -10.51
CA GLY A 333 -4.29 3.89 -11.68
C GLY A 333 -2.99 3.12 -11.38
N TYR A 334 -2.51 3.13 -10.14
CA TYR A 334 -1.26 2.44 -9.75
C TYR A 334 -1.47 1.36 -8.69
N GLY A 335 -2.56 1.42 -7.92
CA GLY A 335 -2.92 0.42 -6.92
C GLY A 335 -2.77 0.91 -5.48
N ILE A 336 -2.66 -0.01 -4.53
CA ILE A 336 -2.55 0.27 -3.10
C ILE A 336 -1.09 0.12 -2.66
N TYR A 337 -0.59 1.11 -1.94
CA TYR A 337 0.80 1.20 -1.49
C TYR A 337 0.87 1.31 0.04
N VAL A 338 1.95 0.78 0.63
CA VAL A 338 2.29 1.04 2.04
C VAL A 338 3.03 2.36 2.15
N ALA A 339 2.62 3.22 3.08
CA ALA A 339 3.42 4.33 3.58
C ALA A 339 4.61 3.82 4.40
N GLY A 340 5.62 3.28 3.71
CA GLY A 340 6.75 2.57 4.32
C GLY A 340 8.09 3.30 4.19
N ASP A 341 8.11 4.48 3.58
CA ASP A 341 9.34 5.22 3.37
C ASP A 341 9.21 6.70 3.72
N THR A 342 10.33 7.37 3.92
CA THR A 342 10.40 8.81 4.16
C THR A 342 11.57 9.41 3.39
N GLY A 343 11.37 10.60 2.84
CA GLY A 343 12.41 11.30 2.06
C GLY A 343 12.60 12.72 2.57
N GLY A 344 13.84 13.19 2.60
CA GLY A 344 14.15 14.56 3.05
C GLY A 344 13.49 15.66 2.20
N ALA A 345 13.09 15.35 0.97
CA ALA A 345 12.38 16.25 0.05
C ALA A 345 10.86 15.99 -0.01
N ILE A 346 10.36 15.00 0.73
CA ILE A 346 8.96 14.55 0.77
C ILE A 346 8.35 15.06 2.08
N ILE A 347 7.92 16.32 2.05
CA ILE A 347 7.39 17.05 3.22
C ILE A 347 6.04 17.65 2.85
N GLY A 348 5.07 17.57 3.77
CA GLY A 348 3.69 17.99 3.60
C GLY A 348 2.91 17.06 2.69
N ASN A 349 2.07 17.63 1.81
CA ASN A 349 1.23 16.87 0.87
C ASN A 349 2.02 16.42 -0.37
N ARG A 350 3.24 15.92 -0.19
CA ARG A 350 4.04 15.33 -1.26
C ARG A 350 4.19 13.84 -1.00
N ILE A 351 4.12 13.06 -2.07
CA ILE A 351 4.40 11.62 -2.04
C ILE A 351 5.42 11.25 -3.11
N ASP A 352 6.17 10.19 -2.87
CA ASP A 352 7.06 9.58 -3.86
C ASP A 352 6.70 8.11 -4.04
N ILE A 353 6.35 7.71 -5.25
CA ILE A 353 5.88 6.34 -5.53
C ILE A 353 7.04 5.49 -5.98
N HIS A 354 7.28 4.37 -5.29
CA HIS A 354 8.29 3.42 -5.75
C HIS A 354 7.81 2.71 -7.02
N MET A 355 8.67 2.70 -8.04
CA MET A 355 8.47 1.93 -9.27
C MET A 355 9.75 1.16 -9.60
N GLU A 356 9.61 -0.11 -9.99
CA GLU A 356 10.76 -0.95 -10.32
C GLU A 356 11.44 -0.51 -11.62
N ASP A 357 10.66 -0.12 -12.63
CA ASP A 357 11.17 0.33 -13.93
C ASP A 357 11.58 1.81 -13.92
N LEU A 358 12.83 2.07 -14.28
CA LEU A 358 13.37 3.44 -14.39
C LEU A 358 12.70 4.24 -15.50
N GLY A 359 12.29 3.58 -16.59
CA GLY A 359 11.54 4.22 -17.67
C GLY A 359 10.20 4.79 -17.18
N ALA A 360 9.48 3.99 -16.40
CA ALA A 360 8.21 4.37 -15.78
C ALA A 360 8.37 5.57 -14.83
N VAL A 361 9.43 5.61 -14.02
CA VAL A 361 9.73 6.76 -13.15
C VAL A 361 9.90 8.05 -13.97
N HIS A 362 10.69 7.99 -15.04
CA HIS A 362 10.94 9.15 -15.89
C HIS A 362 9.68 9.58 -16.66
N ALA A 363 8.85 8.64 -17.09
CA ALA A 363 7.58 8.92 -17.75
C ALA A 363 6.53 9.50 -16.79
N PHE A 364 6.54 9.08 -15.52
CA PHE A 364 5.61 9.54 -14.50
C PHE A 364 5.77 11.03 -14.20
N GLY A 365 7.01 11.50 -14.09
CA GLY A 365 7.33 12.90 -13.85
C GLY A 365 6.79 13.44 -12.51
N ARG A 366 6.39 14.72 -12.49
CA ARG A 366 5.75 15.34 -11.32
C ARG A 366 4.30 15.67 -11.68
N GLN A 367 3.36 15.17 -10.91
CA GLN A 367 1.94 15.34 -11.19
C GLN A 367 1.13 15.56 -9.90
N GLY A 368 0.10 16.40 -9.99
CA GLY A 368 -0.87 16.56 -8.91
C GLY A 368 -1.95 15.49 -9.02
N MET A 369 -2.23 14.78 -7.93
CA MET A 369 -3.29 13.77 -7.89
C MET A 369 -3.99 13.74 -6.52
N THR A 370 -5.11 13.04 -6.43
CA THR A 370 -5.82 12.81 -5.17
C THR A 370 -5.71 11.34 -4.79
N VAL A 371 -5.07 11.07 -3.66
CA VAL A 371 -4.92 9.72 -3.11
C VAL A 371 -5.94 9.46 -2.01
N THR A 372 -6.27 8.21 -1.76
CA THR A 372 -7.15 7.81 -0.65
C THR A 372 -6.34 7.08 0.41
N VAL A 373 -6.32 7.58 1.64
CA VAL A 373 -5.71 6.87 2.77
C VAL A 373 -6.70 5.85 3.31
N LEU A 374 -6.31 4.59 3.30
CA LEU A 374 -7.03 3.45 3.84
C LEU A 374 -6.36 3.14 5.19
N ASN A 375 -7.03 3.47 6.29
CA ASN A 375 -6.52 3.29 7.66
C ASN A 375 -7.26 2.19 8.41
#